data_AF-A0A2D9WY99-F1
#
_entry.id   AF-A0A2D9WY99-F1
#
_cell.length_a   1.000
_cell.length_b   1.000
_cell.length_c   1.000
_cell.angle_alpha   90.00
_cell.angle_beta   90.00
_cell.angle_gamma   90.00
#
_symmetry.space_group_name_H-M   'P 1'
#
loop_
_entity.id
_entity.type
_entity.pdbx_description
1 polymer ?
#
loop_
_entity_poly.entity_id
_entity_poly.type
_entity_poly.pdbx_seq_one_letter_code
_entity_poly.pdbx_strand_id
1 'polypeptide(L)'
;MQSNFKNLFQKNLSEYFDEDINRVKNLSIQWKSFYVDYSKNLIDQSTLQLLVQLAKESGLKKGISSYFKGEKINETEDRAVLHTVLRQKSTD
;
A
#
# COMPACT_ATOMS: atom_id res chain seq x y z
N MET A 1 13.37 3.27 8.79
CA MET A 1 12.35 2.18 8.88
C MET A 1 12.61 1.23 10.04
N GLN A 2 13.79 0.60 10.12
CA GLN A 2 14.10 -0.37 11.19
C GLN A 2 14.07 0.22 12.61
N SER A 3 14.44 1.49 12.79
CA SER A 3 14.37 2.20 14.08
C SER A 3 12.93 2.39 14.58
N ASN A 4 11.99 2.78 13.70
CA ASN A 4 10.57 2.87 14.05
C ASN A 4 9.97 1.50 14.38
N PHE A 5 10.38 0.44 13.68
CA PHE A 5 9.84 -0.90 13.88
C PHE A 5 10.09 -1.44 15.29
N LYS A 6 11.24 -1.13 15.91
CA LYS A 6 11.53 -1.51 17.30
C LYS A 6 10.60 -0.88 18.32
N ASN A 7 9.99 0.27 18.00
CA ASN A 7 9.06 0.97 18.88
C ASN A 7 7.60 0.50 18.71
N LEU A 8 7.26 -0.16 17.61
CA LEU A 8 5.89 -0.63 17.35
C LEU A 8 5.42 -1.73 18.33
N PHE A 9 6.36 -2.49 18.90
CA PHE A 9 6.05 -3.53 19.90
C PHE A 9 5.98 -2.98 21.34
N GLN A 10 6.18 -1.68 21.53
CA GLN A 10 6.06 -1.05 22.84
C GLN A 10 4.61 -0.70 23.18
N LYS A 11 3.71 -0.68 22.17
CA LYS A 11 2.30 -0.35 22.33
C LYS A 11 1.41 -1.46 21.81
N ASN A 12 0.33 -1.73 22.54
CA ASN A 12 -0.74 -2.61 22.10
C ASN A 12 -1.76 -1.85 21.24
N LEU A 13 -2.67 -2.58 20.59
CA LEU A 13 -3.64 -1.96 19.69
C LEU A 13 -4.59 -0.99 20.40
N SER A 14 -5.02 -1.30 21.63
CA SER A 14 -5.93 -0.43 22.39
C SER A 14 -5.30 0.93 22.67
N GLU A 15 -4.02 0.96 23.05
CA GLU A 15 -3.27 2.20 23.27
C GLU A 15 -3.21 3.07 22.01
N TYR A 16 -3.09 2.47 20.83
CA TYR A 16 -3.16 3.21 19.57
C TYR A 16 -4.54 3.86 19.31
N PHE A 17 -5.63 3.24 19.79
CA PHE A 17 -6.98 3.82 19.70
C PHE A 17 -7.21 4.91 20.74
N ASP A 18 -6.63 4.75 21.93
CA ASP A 18 -6.71 5.76 23.00
C ASP A 18 -5.96 7.04 22.62
N GLU A 19 -4.84 6.92 21.90
CA GLU A 19 -4.00 8.05 21.46
C GLU A 19 -4.55 8.82 20.25
N ASP A 20 -5.36 8.18 19.39
CA ASP A 20 -5.96 8.81 18.21
C ASP A 20 -7.46 8.48 18.11
N ILE A 21 -8.29 9.37 18.65
CA ILE A 21 -9.75 9.26 18.57
C ILE A 21 -10.28 9.23 17.12
N ASN A 22 -9.49 9.73 16.15
CA ASN A 22 -9.82 9.72 14.73
C ASN A 22 -9.14 8.58 13.97
N ARG A 23 -8.53 7.60 14.66
CA ARG A 23 -7.73 6.53 14.06
C ARG A 23 -8.44 5.79 12.94
N VAL A 24 -9.71 5.41 13.16
CA VAL A 24 -10.51 4.72 12.14
C VAL A 24 -10.62 5.57 10.88
N LYS A 25 -10.93 6.86 11.04
CA LYS A 25 -11.05 7.80 9.91
C LYS A 25 -9.70 8.00 9.19
N ASN A 26 -8.61 8.10 9.94
CA ASN A 26 -7.27 8.34 9.39
C ASN A 26 -6.68 7.10 8.69
N LEU A 27 -7.04 5.91 9.17
CA LEU A 27 -6.54 4.62 8.69
C LEU A 27 -7.63 3.79 8.01
N SER A 28 -8.54 4.45 7.30
CA SER A 28 -9.50 3.79 6.43
C SER A 28 -9.67 4.54 5.11
N ILE A 29 -10.10 3.82 4.08
CA ILE A 29 -10.42 4.39 2.76
C ILE A 29 -11.82 3.94 2.36
N GLN A 30 -12.70 4.90 2.05
CA GLN A 30 -13.93 4.64 1.32
C GLN A 30 -13.64 4.67 -0.18
N TRP A 31 -13.82 3.53 -0.85
CA TRP A 31 -13.64 3.39 -2.30
C TRP A 31 -14.92 2.85 -2.93
N LYS A 32 -15.70 3.72 -3.57
CA LYS A 32 -17.03 3.39 -4.12
C LYS A 32 -17.90 2.75 -3.04
N SER A 33 -18.34 1.50 -3.24
CA SER A 33 -19.13 0.72 -2.28
C SER A 33 -18.29 -0.09 -1.29
N PHE A 34 -16.95 0.03 -1.34
CA PHE A 34 -16.04 -0.75 -0.51
C PHE A 34 -15.40 0.13 0.57
N TYR A 35 -15.36 -0.37 1.80
CA TYR A 35 -14.70 0.29 2.92
C TYR A 35 -13.50 -0.54 3.36
N VAL A 36 -12.31 0.03 3.25
CA VAL A 36 -11.06 -0.61 3.66
C VAL A 36 -10.65 -0.02 5.00
N ASP A 37 -10.86 -0.75 6.08
CA ASP A 37 -10.39 -0.39 7.43
C ASP A 37 -9.08 -1.10 7.75
N TYR A 38 -7.99 -0.31 7.85
CA TYR A 38 -6.68 -0.80 8.29
C TYR A 38 -6.25 -0.20 9.63
N SER A 39 -7.20 0.37 10.40
CA SER A 39 -6.96 0.95 11.73
C SER A 39 -6.54 -0.08 12.78
N LYS A 40 -6.90 -1.35 12.60
CA LYS A 40 -6.58 -2.45 13.52
C LYS A 40 -5.17 -3.04 13.34
N ASN A 41 -4.30 -2.34 12.62
CA ASN A 41 -2.88 -2.70 12.48
C ASN A 41 -2.02 -1.92 13.48
N LEU A 42 -0.89 -2.47 13.89
CA LEU A 42 0.10 -1.80 14.77
C LEU A 42 0.93 -0.78 13.98
N ILE A 43 0.27 0.26 13.49
CA ILE A 43 0.89 1.36 12.74
C ILE A 43 0.35 2.69 13.24
N ASP A 44 1.18 3.73 13.16
CA ASP A 44 0.75 5.13 13.30
C ASP A 44 0.94 5.87 11.98
N GLN A 45 0.62 7.17 11.99
CA GLN A 45 0.78 8.03 10.82
C GLN A 45 2.24 8.10 10.36
N SER A 46 3.21 8.09 11.28
CA SER A 46 4.64 8.14 10.96
C SER A 46 5.08 6.87 10.20
N THR A 47 4.60 5.72 10.63
CA THR A 47 4.86 4.42 10.04
C THR A 47 4.24 4.32 8.65
N LEU A 48 3.01 4.80 8.49
CA LEU A 48 2.36 4.87 7.17
C LEU A 48 3.16 5.75 6.20
N GLN A 49 3.63 6.92 6.64
CA GLN A 49 4.48 7.79 5.82
C GLN A 49 5.78 7.10 5.40
N LEU A 50 6.43 6.37 6.31
CA LEU A 50 7.65 5.61 6.00
C LEU A 50 7.38 4.46 5.03
N LEU A 51 6.25 3.76 5.14
CA LEU A 51 5.86 2.70 4.20
C LEU A 51 5.61 3.27 2.79
N VAL A 52 4.93 4.42 2.70
CA VAL A 52 4.72 5.12 1.42
C VAL A 52 6.06 5.59 0.84
N GLN A 53 6.98 6.07 1.68
CA GLN A 53 8.31 6.47 1.24
C GLN A 53 9.11 5.27 0.73
N LEU A 54 9.08 4.13 1.43
CA LEU A 54 9.70 2.89 0.95
C LEU A 54 9.13 2.49 -0.41
N ALA A 55 7.81 2.52 -0.60
CA ALA A 55 7.20 2.18 -1.88
C ALA A 55 7.69 3.09 -3.03
N LYS A 56 7.97 4.37 -2.77
CA LYS A 56 8.59 5.28 -3.74
C LYS A 56 10.03 4.89 -4.05
N GLU A 57 10.83 4.65 -3.01
CA GLU A 57 12.26 4.28 -3.12
C GLU A 57 12.46 2.94 -3.81
N SER A 58 11.55 1.97 -3.60
CA SER A 58 11.54 0.68 -4.30
C SER A 58 11.13 0.79 -5.78
N GLY A 59 10.81 1.98 -6.28
CA GLY A 59 10.42 2.19 -7.66
C GLY A 59 9.04 1.62 -8.02
N LEU A 60 8.15 1.41 -7.03
CA LEU A 60 6.85 0.75 -7.25
C LEU A 60 6.04 1.44 -8.35
N LYS A 61 6.01 2.78 -8.40
CA LYS A 61 5.32 3.54 -9.45
C LYS A 61 5.86 3.22 -10.85
N LYS A 62 7.19 3.08 -10.98
CA LYS A 62 7.83 2.70 -12.25
C LYS A 62 7.43 1.28 -12.63
N GLY A 63 7.52 0.33 -11.70
CA GLY A 63 7.13 -1.06 -11.93
C GLY A 63 5.67 -1.20 -12.37
N ILE A 64 4.75 -0.48 -11.73
CA ILE A 64 3.33 -0.42 -12.14
C ILE A 64 3.20 0.15 -13.56
N SER A 65 3.91 1.25 -13.89
CA SER A 65 3.87 1.80 -15.25
C SER A 65 4.40 0.82 -16.30
N SER A 66 5.52 0.14 -16.02
CA SER A 66 6.11 -0.86 -16.91
C SER A 66 5.15 -2.03 -17.14
N TYR A 67 4.47 -2.46 -16.07
CA TYR A 67 3.43 -3.49 -16.15
C TYR A 67 2.29 -3.09 -17.10
N PHE A 68 1.69 -1.91 -16.91
CA PHE A 68 0.57 -1.46 -17.74
C PHE A 68 0.97 -1.11 -19.19
N LYS A 69 2.24 -0.76 -19.44
CA LYS A 69 2.76 -0.52 -20.80
C LYS A 69 3.11 -1.81 -21.56
N GLY A 70 3.04 -2.97 -20.90
CA GLY A 70 3.41 -4.24 -21.51
C GLY A 70 4.92 -4.43 -21.70
N GLU A 71 5.74 -3.77 -20.89
CA GLU A 71 7.18 -4.05 -20.84
C GLU A 71 7.42 -5.48 -20.34
N LYS A 72 8.57 -6.06 -20.70
CA LYS A 72 8.95 -7.42 -20.33
C LYS A 72 9.43 -7.52 -18.88
N ILE A 73 8.52 -7.30 -17.93
CA ILE A 73 8.81 -7.30 -16.49
C ILE A 73 8.97 -8.71 -15.89
N ASN A 74 8.57 -9.76 -16.60
CA ASN A 74 8.90 -11.14 -16.23
C ASN A 74 10.30 -11.44 -16.77
N GLU A 75 11.31 -11.07 -15.98
CA GLU A 75 12.71 -11.08 -16.39
C GLU A 75 13.22 -12.50 -16.71
N THR A 76 12.81 -13.50 -15.92
CA THR A 76 13.30 -14.89 -16.10
C THR A 76 12.81 -15.53 -17.39
N GLU A 77 11.65 -15.10 -17.91
CA GLU A 77 11.08 -15.64 -19.15
C GLU A 77 11.14 -14.65 -20.32
N ASP A 78 11.70 -13.46 -20.12
CA ASP A 78 11.71 -12.34 -21.08
C ASP A 78 10.32 -12.05 -21.69
N ARG A 79 9.31 -11.93 -20.82
CA ARG A 79 7.89 -11.80 -21.22
C ARG A 79 7.19 -10.61 -20.58
N ALA A 80 6.24 -10.04 -21.33
CA ALA A 80 5.28 -9.10 -20.80
C ALA A 80 4.25 -9.82 -19.92
N VAL A 81 3.74 -9.12 -18.90
CA VAL A 81 2.60 -9.57 -18.09
C VAL A 81 1.41 -8.71 -18.49
N LEU A 82 0.30 -9.29 -18.95
CA LEU A 82 -0.79 -8.55 -19.61
C LEU A 82 -2.20 -8.96 -19.14
N HIS A 83 -2.35 -9.52 -17.94
CA HIS A 83 -3.66 -9.99 -17.46
C HIS A 83 -4.67 -8.84 -17.24
N THR A 84 -4.22 -7.60 -17.07
CA THR A 84 -5.08 -6.40 -17.03
C THR A 84 -5.72 -6.08 -18.38
N VAL A 85 -5.00 -6.28 -19.49
CA VAL A 85 -5.51 -6.01 -20.86
C VAL A 85 -6.75 -6.85 -21.16
N LEU A 86 -6.78 -8.11 -20.69
CA LEU A 86 -7.93 -9.01 -20.86
C LEU A 86 -9.22 -8.50 -20.20
N ARG A 87 -9.13 -7.52 -19.30
CA ARG A 87 -10.26 -6.91 -18.58
C ARG A 87 -10.44 -5.42 -18.93
N GLN A 88 -9.62 -4.87 -19.82
CA GLN A 88 -9.80 -3.49 -20.29
C GLN A 88 -11.09 -3.42 -21.11
N LYS A 89 -11.88 -2.38 -20.88
CA LYS A 89 -13.10 -2.18 -21.67
C LYS A 89 -12.70 -1.69 -23.05
N SER A 90 -13.42 -2.11 -24.08
CA SER A 90 -13.19 -1.71 -25.48
C SER A 90 -13.35 -0.20 -25.74
N THR A 91 -13.85 0.56 -24.76
CA THR A 91 -14.08 2.01 -24.83
C THR A 91 -13.02 2.84 -24.10
N ASP A 92 -11.98 2.22 -23.52
CA ASP A 92 -10.84 2.91 -22.87
C ASP A 92 -9.57 2.89 -23.74
#